data_AF-B1XVD2-F1
#
_entry.id   AF-B1XVD2-F1
#
_cell.length_a   1.000
_cell.length_b   1.000
_cell.length_c   1.000
_cell.angle_alpha   90.00
_cell.angle_beta   90.00
_cell.angle_gamma   90.00
#
_symmetry.space_group_name_H-M   'P 1'
#
loop_
_entity.id
_entity.type
_entity.pdbx_description
1 polymer ?
#
loop_
_entity_poly.entity_id
_entity_poly.type
_entity_poly.pdbx_seq_one_letter_code
_entity_poly.pdbx_strand_id
1 'polypeptide(L)'
;MLCLKSFRALYLALTAVLLFGLVACGGGGGSSSSATSAATPSVYYVVSNTNDSGAGSLRDAITSVNASSSSQYSGITFSVAGVITLKSDLPALTKKVLIDGTTAPGYVAGNTTAAPVVAVNFDSAGSGFIFDSGSAGSGITALSIISSGSNGITLNAGSIVLLGNYIGVNLSGAAAGNARSGIYIASTSTNNTIGSNPKSISGLYSNVISGNTLHGIHIVGSAGNKIQANAIGTNLAGTAAISNRGNGILVTYFAVDNLIGGTAYYNAATG
;
A
#
# COMPACT_ATOMS: atom_id res chain seq x y z
N MET A 1 53.41 -7.95 -12.50
CA MET A 1 52.82 -9.12 -13.18
C MET A 1 51.74 -9.67 -12.25
N LEU A 2 50.52 -9.16 -12.43
CA LEU A 2 49.33 -9.48 -11.62
C LEU A 2 48.73 -10.79 -12.13
N CYS A 3 48.65 -11.81 -11.28
CA CYS A 3 47.57 -12.80 -11.36
C CYS A 3 47.57 -13.64 -10.08
N LEU A 4 46.54 -13.50 -9.25
CA LEU A 4 45.98 -14.66 -8.56
C LEU A 4 44.49 -14.41 -8.32
N LYS A 5 43.70 -15.30 -8.90
CA LYS A 5 42.24 -15.42 -8.81
C LYS A 5 41.81 -15.63 -7.35
N SER A 6 40.73 -14.98 -6.93
CA SER A 6 39.89 -15.49 -5.84
C SER A 6 38.42 -15.37 -6.23
N PHE A 7 37.73 -16.50 -6.08
CA PHE A 7 36.33 -16.75 -6.37
C PHE A 7 35.44 -16.19 -5.25
N ARG A 8 34.32 -15.57 -5.66
CA ARG A 8 32.98 -15.53 -5.02
C ARG A 8 32.91 -15.50 -3.48
N ALA A 9 32.42 -14.37 -2.95
CA ALA A 9 31.62 -14.36 -1.73
C ALA A 9 30.55 -13.26 -1.79
N LEU A 10 29.31 -13.71 -2.01
CA LEU A 10 28.14 -13.30 -1.21
C LEU A 10 27.74 -11.80 -1.22
N TYR A 11 27.17 -11.32 -2.33
CA TYR A 11 26.16 -10.25 -2.26
C TYR A 11 24.85 -10.87 -1.75
N LEU A 12 24.79 -11.17 -0.45
CA LEU A 12 23.51 -11.32 0.23
C LEU A 12 23.01 -9.89 0.46
N ALA A 13 22.10 -9.44 -0.40
CA ALA A 13 21.25 -8.32 -0.10
C ALA A 13 20.54 -8.66 1.22
N LEU A 14 21.01 -8.08 2.32
CA LEU A 14 20.28 -8.02 3.57
C LEU A 14 19.11 -7.08 3.30
N THR A 15 18.09 -7.58 2.61
CA THR A 15 16.80 -6.93 2.53
C THR A 15 16.29 -6.86 3.95
N ALA A 16 16.37 -5.67 4.54
CA ALA A 16 15.63 -5.33 5.72
C ALA A 16 14.14 -5.36 5.35
N VAL A 17 13.56 -6.56 5.28
CA VAL A 17 12.16 -6.72 5.60
C VAL A 17 12.08 -6.28 7.05
N LEU A 18 11.70 -5.02 7.27
CA LEU A 18 11.31 -4.55 8.59
C LEU A 18 10.07 -5.38 8.96
N LEU A 19 10.31 -6.54 9.58
CA LEU A 19 9.34 -7.14 10.46
C LEU A 19 9.04 -6.07 11.50
N PHE A 20 7.83 -5.53 11.48
CA PHE A 20 7.25 -4.84 12.63
C PHE A 20 7.01 -5.89 13.72
N GLY A 21 8.10 -6.35 14.36
CA GLY A 21 8.07 -7.13 15.58
C GLY A 21 7.92 -6.19 16.76
N LEU A 22 6.84 -6.38 17.52
CA LEU A 22 6.58 -5.75 18.81
C LEU A 22 7.81 -5.85 19.73
N VAL A 23 8.22 -4.73 20.31
CA VAL A 23 8.77 -4.70 21.67
C VAL A 23 7.97 -3.65 22.44
N ALA A 24 6.94 -4.09 23.15
CA ALA A 24 6.34 -3.32 24.22
C ALA A 24 7.15 -3.64 25.48
N CYS A 25 8.00 -2.70 25.93
CA CYS A 25 8.54 -2.75 27.27
C CYS A 25 7.59 -1.97 28.19
N GLY A 26 6.89 -2.66 29.06
CA GLY A 26 5.96 -2.07 30.04
C GLY A 26 5.17 -3.17 30.73
N GLY A 27 5.52 -3.47 31.99
CA GLY A 27 5.07 -4.65 32.72
C GLY A 27 3.63 -4.59 33.25
N GLY A 28 3.08 -5.79 33.49
CA GLY A 28 1.92 -6.02 34.35
C GLY A 28 0.78 -6.83 33.70
N GLY A 29 0.73 -8.13 33.98
CA GLY A 29 -0.52 -8.92 34.01
C GLY A 29 -1.04 -9.53 32.70
N GLY A 30 -0.72 -10.81 32.49
CA GLY A 30 -1.61 -11.83 31.89
C GLY A 30 -2.42 -11.47 30.64
N SER A 31 -1.76 -11.41 29.49
CA SER A 31 -2.34 -11.85 28.20
C SER A 31 -1.17 -12.05 27.24
N SER A 32 -0.96 -13.29 26.80
CA SER A 32 0.02 -13.62 25.78
C SER A 32 -0.35 -12.92 24.48
N SER A 33 0.14 -11.71 24.27
CA SER A 33 0.18 -11.08 22.96
C SER A 33 1.20 -11.86 22.13
N SER A 34 0.71 -12.92 21.48
CA SER A 34 1.45 -13.59 20.42
C SER A 34 1.72 -12.53 19.35
N ALA A 35 2.91 -11.94 19.38
CA ALA A 35 3.44 -11.16 18.27
C ALA A 35 3.51 -12.12 17.08
N THR A 36 2.47 -12.11 16.27
CA THR A 36 2.47 -12.83 15.00
C THR A 36 3.49 -12.13 14.13
N SER A 37 4.62 -12.78 13.92
CA SER A 37 5.59 -12.39 12.89
C SER A 37 4.82 -12.15 11.61
N ALA A 38 4.94 -10.97 11.01
CA ALA A 38 4.32 -10.68 9.72
C ALA A 38 4.80 -11.75 8.74
N ALA A 39 3.88 -12.53 8.19
CA ALA A 39 4.21 -13.55 7.22
C ALA A 39 5.02 -12.90 6.09
N THR A 40 6.10 -13.54 5.67
CA THR A 40 6.94 -13.09 4.56
C THR A 40 6.58 -13.85 3.29
N PRO A 41 6.60 -13.20 2.11
CA PRO A 41 6.42 -13.90 0.85
C PRO A 41 7.44 -15.04 0.67
N SER A 42 6.99 -16.16 0.12
CA SER A 42 7.83 -17.34 -0.17
C SER A 42 8.49 -17.28 -1.54
N VAL A 43 7.95 -16.45 -2.45
CA VAL A 43 8.42 -16.27 -3.83
C VAL A 43 8.35 -14.80 -4.19
N TYR A 44 9.33 -14.29 -4.95
CA TYR A 44 9.39 -12.90 -5.38
C TYR A 44 9.43 -12.77 -6.90
N TYR A 45 8.67 -11.81 -7.42
CA TYR A 45 8.69 -11.37 -8.81
C TYR A 45 9.20 -9.93 -8.88
N VAL A 46 10.28 -9.71 -9.63
CA VAL A 46 10.95 -8.40 -9.67
C VAL A 46 10.47 -7.59 -10.87
N VAL A 47 9.96 -6.39 -10.61
CA VAL A 47 9.71 -5.36 -11.62
C VAL A 47 11.02 -4.62 -11.90
N SER A 48 11.52 -4.75 -13.12
CA SER A 48 12.84 -4.26 -13.53
C SER A 48 12.81 -3.13 -14.54
N ASN A 49 11.62 -2.78 -15.05
CA ASN A 49 11.43 -1.65 -15.95
C ASN A 49 10.07 -0.99 -15.72
N THR A 50 9.90 0.21 -16.28
CA THR A 50 8.67 0.99 -16.17
C THR A 50 7.74 0.85 -17.39
N ASN A 51 7.91 -0.21 -18.18
CA ASN A 51 7.08 -0.45 -19.35
C ASN A 51 5.67 -0.87 -18.92
N ASP A 52 4.67 -0.54 -19.74
CA ASP A 52 3.27 -0.96 -19.53
C ASP A 52 3.11 -2.50 -19.48
N SER A 53 3.92 -3.23 -20.26
CA SER A 53 3.82 -4.67 -20.42
C SER A 53 5.14 -5.31 -20.89
N GLY A 54 5.15 -6.64 -20.99
CA GLY A 54 6.33 -7.43 -21.35
C GLY A 54 7.18 -7.85 -20.14
N ALA A 55 8.21 -8.65 -20.41
CA ALA A 55 9.05 -9.25 -19.36
C ALA A 55 9.61 -8.19 -18.40
N GLY A 56 9.48 -8.45 -17.10
CA GLY A 56 9.97 -7.56 -16.04
C GLY A 56 9.12 -6.31 -15.79
N SER A 57 7.97 -6.17 -16.43
CA SER A 57 6.98 -5.13 -16.10
C SER A 57 6.15 -5.51 -14.87
N LEU A 58 5.47 -4.53 -14.26
CA LEU A 58 4.51 -4.78 -13.18
C LEU A 58 3.38 -5.73 -13.62
N ARG A 59 2.91 -5.60 -14.87
CA ARG A 59 1.87 -6.45 -15.44
C ARG A 59 2.31 -7.91 -15.52
N ASP A 60 3.55 -8.15 -15.93
CA ASP A 60 4.16 -9.48 -15.99
C ASP A 60 4.30 -10.10 -14.59
N ALA A 61 4.72 -9.31 -13.60
CA ALA A 61 4.79 -9.75 -12.20
C ALA A 61 3.42 -10.12 -11.64
N ILE A 62 2.38 -9.31 -11.88
CA ILE A 62 1.00 -9.60 -11.46
C ILE A 62 0.46 -10.86 -12.15
N THR A 63 0.73 -11.03 -13.43
CA THR A 63 0.32 -12.22 -14.19
C THR A 63 0.96 -13.48 -13.59
N SER A 64 2.25 -13.41 -13.26
CA SER A 64 2.98 -14.51 -12.64
C SER A 64 2.45 -14.85 -11.24
N VAL A 65 2.13 -13.82 -10.44
CA VAL A 65 1.45 -13.99 -9.14
C VAL A 65 0.11 -14.70 -9.32
N ASN A 66 -0.72 -14.26 -10.27
CA ASN A 66 -2.05 -14.85 -10.47
C ASN A 66 -1.99 -16.31 -10.95
N ALA A 67 -0.92 -16.68 -11.65
CA ALA A 67 -0.65 -18.06 -12.07
C ALA A 67 -0.12 -18.96 -10.93
N SER A 68 0.17 -18.41 -9.75
CA SER A 68 0.69 -19.20 -8.63
C SER A 68 -0.38 -20.08 -7.98
N SER A 69 0.06 -21.04 -7.16
CA SER A 69 -0.86 -21.85 -6.35
C SER A 69 -1.61 -20.97 -5.34
N SER A 70 -2.80 -21.41 -4.91
CA SER A 70 -3.64 -20.66 -3.96
C SER A 70 -3.06 -20.58 -2.54
N SER A 71 -2.15 -21.49 -2.18
CA SER A 71 -1.44 -21.47 -0.89
C SER A 71 -0.17 -20.61 -0.92
N GLN A 72 0.29 -20.23 -2.10
CA GLN A 72 1.49 -19.42 -2.25
C GLN A 72 1.20 -17.97 -1.87
N TYR A 73 2.09 -17.43 -1.04
CA TYR A 73 2.14 -16.00 -0.75
C TYR A 73 3.32 -15.40 -1.51
N SER A 74 3.00 -14.57 -2.50
CA SER A 74 3.99 -13.99 -3.42
C SER A 74 4.34 -12.54 -3.06
N GLY A 75 5.54 -12.11 -3.42
CA GLY A 75 6.01 -10.74 -3.29
C GLY A 75 6.28 -10.15 -4.66
N ILE A 76 5.90 -8.89 -4.88
CA ILE A 76 6.32 -8.09 -6.02
C ILE A 76 7.27 -7.01 -5.48
N THR A 77 8.49 -6.97 -6.00
CA THR A 77 9.52 -5.99 -5.63
C THR A 77 9.94 -5.19 -6.85
N PHE A 78 10.62 -4.06 -6.63
CA PHE A 78 11.02 -3.12 -7.66
C PHE A 78 12.52 -2.94 -7.64
N SER A 79 13.20 -3.20 -8.75
CA SER A 79 14.60 -2.81 -8.97
C SER A 79 14.74 -1.51 -9.77
N VAL A 80 13.61 -0.86 -10.06
CA VAL A 80 13.49 0.39 -10.81
C VAL A 80 12.60 1.37 -10.04
N ALA A 81 12.86 2.66 -10.19
CA ALA A 81 12.02 3.75 -9.69
C ALA A 81 11.45 4.56 -10.86
N GLY A 82 10.38 5.33 -10.62
CA GLY A 82 9.74 6.18 -11.62
C GLY A 82 8.27 5.84 -11.86
N VAL A 83 7.75 6.32 -13.00
CA VAL A 83 6.32 6.22 -13.33
C VAL A 83 6.09 5.11 -14.35
N ILE A 84 5.30 4.12 -13.95
CA ILE A 84 4.75 3.09 -14.83
C ILE A 84 3.43 3.64 -15.39
N THR A 85 3.42 4.01 -16.67
CA THR A 85 2.19 4.49 -17.34
C THR A 85 1.55 3.33 -18.08
N LEU A 86 0.34 2.97 -17.64
CA LEU A 86 -0.41 1.85 -18.16
C LEU A 86 -1.23 2.27 -19.38
N LYS A 87 -1.28 1.41 -20.38
CA LYS A 87 -2.10 1.60 -21.59
C LYS A 87 -3.42 0.81 -21.53
N SER A 88 -3.56 -0.06 -20.53
CA SER A 88 -4.73 -0.90 -20.28
C SER A 88 -4.77 -1.35 -18.82
N ASP A 89 -5.91 -1.86 -18.38
CA ASP A 89 -6.09 -2.38 -17.02
C ASP A 89 -5.06 -3.45 -16.66
N LEU A 90 -4.43 -3.31 -15.49
CA LEU A 90 -3.69 -4.43 -14.88
C LEU A 90 -4.66 -5.59 -14.59
N PRO A 91 -4.22 -6.85 -14.69
CA PRO A 91 -5.03 -7.97 -14.25
C PRO A 91 -5.43 -7.81 -12.78
N ALA A 92 -6.68 -8.13 -12.44
CA ALA A 92 -7.11 -8.16 -11.05
C ALA A 92 -6.26 -9.15 -10.24
N LEU A 93 -5.95 -8.81 -9.00
CA LEU A 93 -5.20 -9.66 -8.08
C LEU A 93 -6.14 -10.74 -7.56
N THR A 94 -5.79 -12.00 -7.79
CA THR A 94 -6.61 -13.18 -7.42
C THR A 94 -5.86 -14.16 -6.52
N LYS A 95 -4.61 -13.82 -6.16
CA LYS A 95 -3.75 -14.57 -5.24
C LYS A 95 -3.20 -13.63 -4.18
N LYS A 96 -2.81 -14.20 -3.04
CA LYS A 96 -2.24 -13.44 -1.94
C LYS A 96 -0.88 -12.87 -2.36
N VAL A 97 -0.75 -11.55 -2.30
CA VAL A 97 0.47 -10.84 -2.74
C VAL A 97 0.84 -9.67 -1.84
N LEU A 98 2.14 -9.44 -1.67
CA LEU A 98 2.66 -8.17 -1.17
C LEU A 98 3.31 -7.41 -2.31
N ILE A 99 2.79 -6.24 -2.65
CA ILE A 99 3.43 -5.33 -3.59
C ILE A 99 4.25 -4.32 -2.80
N ASP A 100 5.57 -4.45 -2.86
CA ASP A 100 6.50 -3.73 -1.97
C ASP A 100 7.35 -2.70 -2.73
N GLY A 101 6.83 -1.48 -2.81
CA GLY A 101 7.53 -0.31 -3.36
C GLY A 101 8.74 0.14 -2.54
N THR A 102 8.92 -0.33 -1.30
CA THR A 102 10.06 0.07 -0.46
C THR A 102 11.39 -0.48 -0.98
N THR A 103 11.34 -1.50 -1.83
CA THR A 103 12.50 -2.13 -2.45
C THR A 103 13.09 -1.32 -3.61
N ALA A 104 12.33 -0.33 -4.13
CA ALA A 104 12.75 0.47 -5.25
C ALA A 104 13.99 1.33 -4.91
N PRO A 105 14.93 1.50 -5.86
CA PRO A 105 16.10 2.33 -5.65
C PRO A 105 15.68 3.79 -5.36
N GLY A 106 16.25 4.37 -4.31
CA GLY A 106 15.95 5.75 -3.89
C GLY A 106 14.83 5.88 -2.85
N TYR A 107 14.12 4.79 -2.52
CA TYR A 107 13.22 4.81 -1.36
C TYR A 107 14.03 4.93 -0.06
N VAL A 108 13.63 5.85 0.82
CA VAL A 108 14.29 6.07 2.11
C VAL A 108 13.33 5.71 3.23
N ALA A 109 13.54 4.54 3.84
CA ALA A 109 12.73 4.06 4.95
C ALA A 109 12.90 4.93 6.21
N GLY A 110 11.83 5.06 7.00
CA GLY A 110 11.91 5.57 8.37
C GLY A 110 11.96 7.10 8.53
N ASN A 111 11.82 7.88 7.46
CA ASN A 111 11.60 9.32 7.58
C ASN A 111 10.08 9.62 7.64
N THR A 112 9.67 10.65 8.38
CA THR A 112 8.24 11.07 8.54
C THR A 112 7.62 11.63 7.26
N THR A 113 8.41 11.74 6.20
CA THR A 113 8.10 12.24 4.85
C THR A 113 8.33 11.19 3.75
N ALA A 114 8.42 9.89 4.09
CA ALA A 114 8.93 8.87 3.16
C ALA A 114 7.92 8.68 2.02
N ALA A 115 8.15 9.40 0.92
CA ALA A 115 7.29 9.37 -0.24
C ALA A 115 7.60 8.11 -1.08
N PRO A 116 6.57 7.53 -1.71
CA PRO A 116 6.77 6.57 -2.78
C PRO A 116 7.75 7.09 -3.82
N VAL A 117 8.57 6.20 -4.39
CA VAL A 117 9.44 6.50 -5.55
C VAL A 117 8.99 5.78 -6.82
N VAL A 118 7.96 4.94 -6.71
CA VAL A 118 7.31 4.26 -7.83
C VAL A 118 5.87 4.74 -7.91
N ALA A 119 5.46 5.18 -9.10
CA ALA A 119 4.07 5.51 -9.39
C ALA A 119 3.50 4.55 -10.43
N VAL A 120 2.24 4.18 -10.24
CA VAL A 120 1.41 3.48 -11.20
C VAL A 120 0.35 4.46 -11.68
N ASN A 121 0.54 4.91 -12.92
CA ASN A 121 -0.34 5.85 -13.61
C ASN A 121 -1.27 5.08 -14.54
N PHE A 122 -2.57 5.12 -14.25
CA PHE A 122 -3.61 4.42 -15.02
C PHE A 122 -4.12 5.21 -16.24
N ASP A 123 -3.48 6.34 -16.56
CA ASP A 123 -3.67 7.12 -17.78
C ASP A 123 -5.14 7.52 -18.06
N SER A 124 -5.90 7.77 -17.00
CA SER A 124 -7.33 8.13 -17.00
C SER A 124 -8.29 7.09 -17.62
N ALA A 125 -7.78 5.98 -18.14
CA ALA A 125 -8.56 4.91 -18.75
C ALA A 125 -8.65 3.66 -17.86
N GLY A 126 -7.68 3.47 -16.96
CA GLY A 126 -7.57 2.23 -16.19
C GLY A 126 -8.47 2.16 -14.95
N SER A 127 -8.76 0.95 -14.46
CA SER A 127 -9.65 0.64 -13.34
C SER A 127 -9.00 0.67 -11.95
N GLY A 128 -7.74 1.12 -11.86
CA GLY A 128 -6.96 1.06 -10.62
C GLY A 128 -6.51 -0.37 -10.27
N PHE A 129 -6.03 -0.54 -9.04
CA PHE A 129 -5.77 -1.89 -8.50
C PHE A 129 -7.08 -2.54 -8.03
N ILE A 130 -7.29 -3.80 -8.42
CA ILE A 130 -8.45 -4.58 -7.98
C ILE A 130 -7.96 -5.81 -7.22
N PHE A 131 -8.30 -5.90 -5.94
CA PHE A 131 -8.10 -7.08 -5.10
C PHE A 131 -9.38 -7.92 -5.12
N ASP A 132 -9.36 -8.99 -5.91
CA ASP A 132 -10.51 -9.85 -6.15
C ASP A 132 -10.47 -11.11 -5.27
N SER A 133 -11.52 -11.93 -5.36
CA SER A 133 -11.60 -13.21 -4.65
C SER A 133 -10.31 -14.03 -4.80
N GLY A 134 -9.80 -14.53 -3.67
CA GLY A 134 -8.52 -15.26 -3.61
C GLY A 134 -7.30 -14.41 -3.25
N SER A 135 -7.41 -13.07 -3.27
CA SER A 135 -6.32 -12.18 -2.85
C SER A 135 -6.35 -11.79 -1.37
N ALA A 136 -7.09 -12.52 -0.52
CA ALA A 136 -7.21 -12.18 0.89
C ALA A 136 -5.83 -12.20 1.60
N GLY A 137 -5.59 -11.21 2.47
CA GLY A 137 -4.29 -11.09 3.15
C GLY A 137 -3.18 -10.44 2.32
N SER A 138 -3.52 -9.84 1.17
CA SER A 138 -2.56 -9.11 0.34
C SER A 138 -2.26 -7.71 0.88
N GLY A 139 -1.30 -7.01 0.28
CA GLY A 139 -1.06 -5.61 0.60
C GLY A 139 -0.26 -4.85 -0.45
N ILE A 140 -0.29 -3.52 -0.31
CA ILE A 140 0.55 -2.60 -1.07
C ILE A 140 1.28 -1.70 -0.08
N THR A 141 2.59 -1.57 -0.30
CA THR A 141 3.44 -0.65 0.45
C THR A 141 4.16 0.31 -0.48
N ALA A 142 4.19 1.59 -0.11
CA ALA A 142 5.04 2.63 -0.71
C ALA A 142 4.89 2.82 -2.23
N LEU A 143 3.66 2.78 -2.75
CA LEU A 143 3.35 3.14 -4.14
C LEU A 143 2.53 4.42 -4.26
N SER A 144 2.74 5.17 -5.34
CA SER A 144 1.83 6.23 -5.80
C SER A 144 0.86 5.67 -6.84
N ILE A 145 -0.44 5.87 -6.65
CA ILE A 145 -1.52 5.29 -7.44
C ILE A 145 -2.40 6.43 -7.94
N ILE A 146 -2.32 6.71 -9.24
CA ILE A 146 -2.82 7.97 -9.81
C ILE A 146 -3.56 7.77 -11.12
N SER A 147 -4.41 8.74 -11.44
CA SER A 147 -5.11 8.86 -12.72
C SER A 147 -5.90 7.61 -13.13
N SER A 148 -6.48 6.87 -12.20
CA SER A 148 -7.48 5.83 -12.54
C SER A 148 -8.73 6.47 -13.14
N GLY A 149 -9.28 5.88 -14.20
CA GLY A 149 -10.62 6.17 -14.71
C GLY A 149 -11.75 5.68 -13.78
N SER A 150 -11.40 4.96 -12.70
CA SER A 150 -12.30 4.48 -11.67
C SER A 150 -11.77 4.84 -10.27
N ASN A 151 -11.87 3.94 -9.30
CA ASN A 151 -11.22 4.08 -8.00
C ASN A 151 -9.71 3.84 -8.14
N GLY A 152 -8.89 4.39 -7.25
CA GLY A 152 -7.46 4.08 -7.21
C GLY A 152 -7.20 2.62 -6.81
N ILE A 153 -7.85 2.17 -5.74
CA ILE A 153 -7.82 0.79 -5.25
C ILE A 153 -9.24 0.31 -4.94
N THR A 154 -9.59 -0.89 -5.41
CA THR A 154 -10.86 -1.57 -5.15
C THR A 154 -10.61 -2.86 -4.39
N LEU A 155 -11.24 -3.01 -3.22
CA LEU A 155 -11.13 -4.19 -2.35
C LEU A 155 -12.41 -5.02 -2.40
N ASN A 156 -12.35 -6.17 -3.07
CA ASN A 156 -13.40 -7.19 -3.09
C ASN A 156 -13.04 -8.43 -2.25
N ALA A 157 -11.81 -8.49 -1.72
CA ALA A 157 -11.32 -9.48 -0.76
C ALA A 157 -10.92 -8.82 0.56
N GLY A 158 -10.93 -9.59 1.66
CA GLY A 158 -10.64 -9.09 3.01
C GLY A 158 -9.18 -9.21 3.44
N SER A 159 -8.90 -8.69 4.64
CA SER A 159 -7.57 -8.69 5.27
C SER A 159 -6.49 -8.01 4.43
N ILE A 160 -6.86 -7.02 3.61
CA ILE A 160 -5.92 -6.27 2.78
C ILE A 160 -5.23 -5.20 3.63
N VAL A 161 -3.92 -5.04 3.45
CA VAL A 161 -3.10 -4.07 4.19
C VAL A 161 -2.51 -3.02 3.25
N LEU A 162 -2.84 -1.74 3.46
CA LEU A 162 -2.33 -0.63 2.67
C LEU A 162 -1.53 0.32 3.57
N LEU A 163 -0.23 0.46 3.30
CA LEU A 163 0.70 1.27 4.11
C LEU A 163 1.63 2.11 3.23
N GLY A 164 1.98 3.33 3.65
CA GLY A 164 2.97 4.13 2.93
C GLY A 164 2.53 4.63 1.55
N ASN A 165 1.27 4.45 1.15
CA ASN A 165 0.84 4.70 -0.22
C ASN A 165 0.38 6.15 -0.43
N TYR A 166 0.60 6.65 -1.65
CA TYR A 166 -0.03 7.87 -2.15
C TYR A 166 -1.15 7.46 -3.11
N ILE A 167 -2.38 7.91 -2.88
CA ILE A 167 -3.55 7.52 -3.65
C ILE A 167 -4.28 8.79 -4.10
N GLY A 168 -4.14 9.09 -5.40
CA GLY A 168 -4.56 10.37 -6.01
C GLY A 168 -3.51 11.48 -5.90
N VAL A 169 -2.29 11.16 -5.47
CA VAL A 169 -1.15 12.08 -5.34
C VAL A 169 0.06 11.47 -6.03
N ASN A 170 0.76 12.26 -6.85
CA ASN A 170 1.93 11.81 -7.61
C ASN A 170 3.23 11.82 -6.75
N LEU A 171 4.35 11.39 -7.35
CA LEU A 171 5.65 11.32 -6.67
C LEU A 171 6.20 12.68 -6.20
N SER A 172 5.73 13.79 -6.77
CA SER A 172 6.11 15.14 -6.32
C SER A 172 5.20 15.67 -5.21
N GLY A 173 4.24 14.89 -4.73
CA GLY A 173 3.26 15.32 -3.73
C GLY A 173 2.14 16.21 -4.28
N ALA A 174 1.99 16.30 -5.61
CA ALA A 174 0.93 17.08 -6.25
C ALA A 174 -0.30 16.20 -6.59
N ALA A 175 -1.45 16.85 -6.73
CA ALA A 175 -2.70 16.16 -7.08
C ALA A 175 -2.59 15.48 -8.46
N ALA A 176 -2.94 14.20 -8.49
CA ALA A 176 -3.07 13.38 -9.70
C ALA A 176 -4.21 12.37 -9.45
N GLY A 177 -5.39 12.94 -9.18
CA GLY A 177 -6.55 12.23 -8.65
C GLY A 177 -7.06 11.08 -9.49
N ASN A 178 -7.66 10.11 -8.82
CA ASN A 178 -8.49 9.10 -9.48
C ASN A 178 -9.88 9.68 -9.78
N ALA A 179 -10.54 9.17 -10.82
CA ALA A 179 -11.85 9.66 -11.29
C ALA A 179 -13.00 9.33 -10.32
N ARG A 180 -12.80 8.41 -9.37
CA ARG A 180 -13.77 8.07 -8.32
C ARG A 180 -13.14 8.22 -6.93
N SER A 181 -13.32 7.24 -6.05
CA SER A 181 -12.75 7.26 -4.71
C SER A 181 -11.29 6.83 -4.75
N GLY A 182 -10.47 7.30 -3.80
CA GLY A 182 -9.10 6.78 -3.66
C GLY A 182 -9.10 5.29 -3.37
N ILE A 183 -9.83 4.89 -2.32
CA ILE A 183 -10.04 3.50 -1.92
C ILE A 183 -11.53 3.19 -1.85
N TYR A 184 -11.95 2.10 -2.49
CA TYR A 184 -13.29 1.56 -2.39
C TYR A 184 -13.25 0.18 -1.71
N ILE A 185 -14.02 0.01 -0.64
CA ILE A 185 -14.13 -1.23 0.13
C ILE A 185 -15.54 -1.79 -0.08
N ALA A 186 -15.63 -2.88 -0.85
CA ALA A 186 -16.89 -3.53 -1.19
C ALA A 186 -17.46 -4.31 0.00
N SER A 187 -18.76 -4.64 -0.06
CA SER A 187 -19.47 -5.38 0.98
C SER A 187 -18.97 -6.81 1.17
N THR A 188 -18.30 -7.38 0.16
CA THR A 188 -17.66 -8.70 0.23
C THR A 188 -16.30 -8.68 0.92
N SER A 189 -15.73 -7.50 1.12
CA SER A 189 -14.44 -7.32 1.78
C SER A 189 -14.64 -7.08 3.27
N THR A 190 -13.72 -7.55 4.11
CA THR A 190 -13.77 -7.37 5.57
C THR A 190 -12.37 -7.28 6.16
N ASN A 191 -12.23 -6.74 7.37
CA ASN A 191 -11.00 -6.79 8.16
C ASN A 191 -9.76 -6.16 7.48
N ASN A 192 -9.96 -5.15 6.63
CA ASN A 192 -8.84 -4.47 5.98
C ASN A 192 -8.16 -3.49 6.93
N THR A 193 -6.86 -3.26 6.72
CA THR A 193 -6.07 -2.27 7.46
C THR A 193 -5.58 -1.21 6.49
N ILE A 194 -6.17 -0.02 6.57
CA ILE A 194 -5.78 1.15 5.79
C ILE A 194 -5.02 2.09 6.72
N GLY A 195 -3.71 2.03 6.61
CA GLY A 195 -2.79 2.77 7.44
C GLY A 195 -2.55 2.11 8.80
N SER A 196 -1.41 2.45 9.40
CA SER A 196 -1.00 1.99 10.72
C SER A 196 -0.08 3.01 11.38
N ASN A 197 -0.18 3.15 12.71
CA ASN A 197 0.74 3.94 13.52
C ASN A 197 1.08 3.15 14.81
N PRO A 198 1.81 2.04 14.70
CA PRO A 198 2.03 1.14 15.83
C PRO A 198 2.95 1.74 16.90
N LYS A 199 3.72 2.77 16.52
CA LYS A 199 4.61 3.52 17.43
C LYS A 199 3.93 4.74 18.04
N SER A 200 2.66 4.99 17.73
CA SER A 200 1.88 6.13 18.21
C SER A 200 2.59 7.48 18.04
N ILE A 201 3.25 7.69 16.89
CA ILE A 201 3.98 8.91 16.57
C ILE A 201 2.99 9.97 16.06
N SER A 202 2.91 11.15 16.70
CA SER A 202 2.09 12.27 16.21
C SER A 202 2.67 12.84 14.91
N GLY A 203 1.81 13.32 14.02
CA GLY A 203 2.19 13.86 12.70
C GLY A 203 2.69 12.83 11.70
N LEU A 204 2.71 11.53 12.03
CA LEU A 204 3.05 10.47 11.09
C LEU A 204 1.80 9.93 10.42
N TYR A 205 1.70 10.14 9.12
CA TYR A 205 0.67 9.53 8.29
C TYR A 205 1.23 8.35 7.51
N SER A 206 0.50 7.25 7.55
CA SER A 206 0.78 6.01 6.86
C SER A 206 0.44 6.11 5.37
N ASN A 207 -0.75 6.56 4.99
CA ASN A 207 -1.09 6.81 3.59
C ASN A 207 -1.50 8.26 3.36
N VAL A 208 -1.33 8.76 2.14
CA VAL A 208 -1.91 10.01 1.64
C VAL A 208 -3.00 9.68 0.64
N ILE A 209 -4.24 10.04 0.95
CA ILE A 209 -5.43 9.69 0.16
C ILE A 209 -6.17 10.98 -0.18
N SER A 210 -5.75 11.60 -1.27
CA SER A 210 -6.01 13.01 -1.55
C SER A 210 -6.17 13.25 -3.04
N GLY A 211 -6.78 14.38 -3.41
CA GLY A 211 -6.96 14.77 -4.81
C GLY A 211 -7.94 13.93 -5.62
N ASN A 212 -8.65 12.97 -5.02
CA ASN A 212 -9.59 12.09 -5.73
C ASN A 212 -10.91 12.82 -6.06
N THR A 213 -11.56 12.42 -7.15
CA THR A 213 -12.76 13.11 -7.68
C THR A 213 -14.03 12.80 -6.90
N LEU A 214 -14.04 11.73 -6.11
CA LEU A 214 -15.11 11.46 -5.14
C LEU A 214 -14.50 11.42 -3.73
N HIS A 215 -14.58 10.28 -3.04
CA HIS A 215 -14.20 10.16 -1.65
C HIS A 215 -12.71 9.84 -1.50
N GLY A 216 -12.13 10.12 -0.33
CA GLY A 216 -10.84 9.51 0.01
C GLY A 216 -11.01 7.99 0.13
N ILE A 217 -11.84 7.58 1.08
CA ILE A 217 -12.19 6.17 1.33
C ILE A 217 -13.71 6.01 1.30
N HIS A 218 -14.21 4.99 0.60
CA HIS A 218 -15.63 4.63 0.59
C HIS A 218 -15.82 3.20 1.07
N ILE A 219 -16.49 3.04 2.21
CA ILE A 219 -16.87 1.76 2.81
C ILE A 219 -18.34 1.47 2.48
N VAL A 220 -18.60 0.34 1.82
CA VAL A 220 -19.93 -0.08 1.38
C VAL A 220 -20.28 -1.40 2.03
N GLY A 221 -21.04 -1.40 3.12
CA GLY A 221 -21.50 -2.61 3.81
C GLY A 221 -20.40 -3.55 4.31
N SER A 222 -19.15 -3.08 4.37
CA SER A 222 -18.00 -3.85 4.81
C SER A 222 -17.82 -3.74 6.33
N ALA A 223 -17.32 -4.80 6.95
CA ALA A 223 -17.15 -4.89 8.39
C ALA A 223 -15.70 -5.07 8.84
N GLY A 224 -15.41 -4.64 10.07
CA GLY A 224 -14.14 -4.93 10.74
C GLY A 224 -12.93 -4.14 10.21
N ASN A 225 -13.13 -3.11 9.37
CA ASN A 225 -12.02 -2.38 8.78
C ASN A 225 -11.37 -1.44 9.81
N LYS A 226 -10.05 -1.30 9.73
CA LYS A 226 -9.25 -0.35 10.51
C LYS A 226 -8.70 0.72 9.58
N ILE A 227 -9.07 1.97 9.81
CA ILE A 227 -8.60 3.13 9.06
C ILE A 227 -7.90 4.06 10.04
N GLN A 228 -6.57 4.07 10.02
CA GLN A 228 -5.78 4.76 11.05
C GLN A 228 -4.61 5.52 10.42
N ALA A 229 -4.31 6.70 10.98
CA ALA A 229 -3.15 7.50 10.61
C ALA A 229 -3.01 7.71 9.10
N ASN A 230 -4.05 8.20 8.42
CA ASN A 230 -3.98 8.56 7.01
C ASN A 230 -4.15 10.08 6.86
N ALA A 231 -3.38 10.70 5.98
CA ALA A 231 -3.61 12.06 5.53
C ALA A 231 -4.69 12.00 4.43
N ILE A 232 -5.88 12.55 4.69
CA ILE A 232 -7.02 12.45 3.77
C ILE A 232 -7.46 13.85 3.36
N GLY A 233 -7.31 14.18 2.08
CA GLY A 233 -7.64 15.51 1.54
C GLY A 233 -6.57 16.58 1.78
N THR A 234 -5.38 16.18 2.25
CA THR A 234 -4.24 17.05 2.55
C THR A 234 -2.94 16.49 1.93
N ASN A 235 -1.87 17.26 1.97
CA ASN A 235 -0.51 16.79 1.69
C ASN A 235 -0.02 15.80 2.78
N LEU A 236 1.12 15.15 2.56
CA LEU A 236 1.68 14.19 3.53
C LEU A 236 1.91 14.80 4.92
N ALA A 237 2.22 16.10 5.01
CA ALA A 237 2.43 16.76 6.29
C ALA A 237 1.11 17.15 7.00
N GLY A 238 -0.05 17.00 6.36
CA GLY A 238 -1.33 17.46 6.89
C GLY A 238 -1.51 18.98 6.92
N THR A 239 -0.58 19.75 6.36
CA THR A 239 -0.50 21.22 6.47
C THR A 239 -1.16 21.98 5.32
N ALA A 240 -1.33 21.35 4.15
CA ALA A 240 -1.91 21.98 2.97
C ALA A 240 -3.01 21.11 2.36
N ALA A 241 -4.04 21.74 1.83
CA ALA A 241 -5.15 21.05 1.20
C ALA A 241 -4.74 20.44 -0.15
N ILE A 242 -5.09 19.17 -0.32
CA ILE A 242 -5.13 18.46 -1.61
C ILE A 242 -6.48 17.74 -1.63
N SER A 243 -7.54 18.54 -1.66
CA SER A 243 -8.89 18.08 -1.30
C SER A 243 -9.37 16.97 -2.23
N ASN A 244 -9.96 15.93 -1.62
CA ASN A 244 -10.90 15.08 -2.36
C ASN A 244 -12.16 15.91 -2.64
N ARG A 245 -12.84 15.68 -3.76
CA ARG A 245 -14.02 16.49 -4.14
C ARG A 245 -15.32 16.04 -3.47
N GLY A 246 -15.35 14.84 -2.90
CA GLY A 246 -16.41 14.36 -2.02
C GLY A 246 -15.96 14.26 -0.56
N ASN A 247 -16.56 13.35 0.21
CA ASN A 247 -16.20 13.08 1.60
C ASN A 247 -14.75 12.58 1.78
N GLY A 248 -14.11 12.89 2.91
CA GLY A 248 -12.85 12.25 3.28
C GLY A 248 -13.02 10.73 3.44
N ILE A 249 -13.94 10.32 4.31
CA ILE A 249 -14.38 8.92 4.48
C ILE A 249 -15.90 8.88 4.38
N LEU A 250 -16.43 8.05 3.49
CA LEU A 250 -17.87 7.76 3.38
C LEU A 250 -18.14 6.33 3.84
N VAL A 251 -19.08 6.14 4.77
CA VAL A 251 -19.52 4.84 5.28
C VAL A 251 -21.00 4.65 4.98
N THR A 252 -21.35 3.54 4.31
CA THR A 252 -22.71 3.31 3.77
C THR A 252 -23.14 1.85 3.90
N TYR A 253 -24.44 1.58 3.71
CA TYR A 253 -25.04 0.23 3.61
C TYR A 253 -24.80 -0.70 4.81
N PHE A 254 -25.09 -0.25 6.03
CA PHE A 254 -24.95 -1.07 7.25
C PHE A 254 -23.53 -1.65 7.47
N ALA A 255 -22.50 -0.88 7.13
CA ALA A 255 -21.12 -1.22 7.45
C ALA A 255 -20.91 -1.18 8.99
N VAL A 256 -20.58 -2.33 9.58
CA VAL A 256 -20.48 -2.50 11.05
C VAL A 256 -19.04 -2.69 11.52
N ASP A 257 -18.77 -2.45 12.81
CA ASP A 257 -17.49 -2.76 13.46
C ASP A 257 -16.25 -2.16 12.77
N ASN A 258 -16.41 -1.00 12.13
CA ASN A 258 -15.30 -0.29 11.50
C ASN A 258 -14.65 0.67 12.51
N LEU A 259 -13.34 0.53 12.69
CA LEU A 259 -12.53 1.46 13.46
C LEU A 259 -11.99 2.56 12.55
N ILE A 260 -12.51 3.78 12.70
CA ILE A 260 -11.97 4.98 12.05
C ILE A 260 -11.26 5.82 13.11
N GLY A 261 -9.97 6.05 12.91
CA GLY A 261 -9.11 6.66 13.91
C GLY A 261 -8.59 5.63 14.92
N GLY A 262 -8.74 5.91 16.21
CA GLY A 262 -8.12 5.14 17.30
C GLY A 262 -6.92 5.88 17.90
N THR A 263 -6.27 5.27 18.91
CA THR A 263 -5.16 5.86 19.67
C THR A 263 -3.86 5.91 18.87
N ALA A 264 -3.87 6.56 17.70
CA ALA A 264 -2.71 7.31 17.29
C ALA A 264 -2.67 8.51 18.23
N TYR A 265 -1.61 8.62 19.04
CA TYR A 265 -1.40 9.69 20.00
C TYR A 265 -1.72 11.06 19.38
N TYR A 266 -2.80 11.71 19.85
CA TYR A 266 -3.07 13.11 19.57
C TYR A 266 -2.26 13.92 20.58
N ASN A 267 -1.22 14.61 20.11
CA ASN A 267 -0.62 15.65 20.93
C ASN A 267 -1.37 16.96 20.64
N ALA A 268 -2.22 17.37 21.58
CA ALA A 268 -3.01 18.58 21.46
C ALA A 268 -2.18 19.86 21.21
N ALA A 269 -0.87 19.83 21.50
CA ALA A 269 0.03 20.96 21.28
C ALA A 269 0.68 20.99 19.88
N THR A 270 0.72 19.88 19.15
CA THR A 270 1.41 19.79 17.83
C THR A 270 0.50 19.37 16.68
N GLY A 271 -0.73 18.95 16.97
CA GLY A 271 -1.66 18.36 15.99
C GLY A 271 -1.33 16.91 15.67
#